data_AF-A0A087UE11-F1
#
_entry.id   AF-A0A087UE11-F1
#
_cell.length_a   1.000
_cell.length_b   1.000
_cell.length_c   1.000
_cell.angle_alpha   90.00
_cell.angle_beta   90.00
_cell.angle_gamma   90.00
#
_symmetry.space_group_name_H-M   'P 1'
#
loop_
_entity.id
_entity.type
_entity.pdbx_description
1 polymer ?
#
loop_
_entity_poly.entity_id
_entity_poly.type
_entity_poly.pdbx_seq_one_letter_code
_entity_poly.pdbx_strand_id
1 'polypeptide(L)'
;MRLNPEEQEFSEWLLQLGDGRLKNDSGLDEDIIEIPSLCVVNRSIVEEMFGCGNEFDLQDLASKAVLCPKNEEALKLNEEILSTFPGQVFTHYSADSVICDDEEEQDTYQLD
;
A
#
# COMPACT_ATOMS: atom_id res chain seq x y z
N MET A 1 -28.17 -0.84 10.53
CA MET A 1 -27.01 -1.71 10.31
C MET A 1 -26.44 -2.00 11.68
N ARG A 2 -26.43 -3.26 12.14
CA ARG A 2 -25.80 -3.62 13.42
C ARG A 2 -24.39 -4.06 13.09
N LEU A 3 -23.38 -3.44 13.71
CA LEU A 3 -21.99 -3.86 13.62
C LEU A 3 -21.84 -5.24 14.28
N ASN A 4 -21.06 -6.12 13.65
CA ASN A 4 -20.68 -7.39 14.25
C ASN A 4 -19.86 -7.12 15.53
N PRO A 5 -19.80 -8.07 16.49
CA PRO A 5 -19.09 -7.85 17.76
C PRO A 5 -17.62 -7.42 17.58
N GLU A 6 -16.91 -8.00 16.63
CA GLU A 6 -15.52 -7.65 16.30
C GLU A 6 -15.39 -6.21 15.74
N GLU A 7 -16.37 -5.77 14.94
CA GLU A 7 -16.39 -4.39 14.42
C GLU A 7 -16.71 -3.37 15.52
N GLN A 8 -17.49 -3.77 16.54
CA GLN A 8 -17.76 -2.93 17.71
C GLN A 8 -16.50 -2.76 18.56
N GLU A 9 -15.78 -3.85 18.83
CA GLU A 9 -14.52 -3.81 19.58
C GLU A 9 -13.47 -2.95 18.87
N PHE A 10 -13.31 -3.11 17.56
CA PHE A 10 -12.39 -2.27 16.78
C PHE A 10 -12.81 -0.79 16.76
N SER A 11 -14.12 -0.51 16.65
CA SER A 11 -14.64 0.86 16.72
C SER A 11 -14.36 1.50 18.08
N GLU A 12 -14.53 0.77 19.17
CA GLU A 12 -14.22 1.26 20.52
C GLU A 12 -12.72 1.51 20.69
N TRP A 13 -11.88 0.63 20.15
CA TRP A 13 -10.42 0.82 20.12
C TRP A 13 -10.03 2.10 19.37
N LEU A 14 -10.60 2.36 18.20
CA LEU A 14 -10.36 3.59 17.43
C LEU A 14 -10.77 4.87 18.18
N LEU A 15 -11.88 4.82 18.92
CA LEU A 15 -12.31 5.95 19.75
C LEU A 15 -11.33 6.22 20.88
N GLN A 16 -10.83 5.18 21.55
CA GLN A 16 -9.82 5.31 22.59
C GLN A 16 -8.48 5.83 22.04
N LEU A 17 -8.10 5.44 20.82
CA LEU A 17 -6.94 5.98 20.12
C LEU A 17 -7.09 7.48 19.90
N GLY A 18 -8.23 7.92 19.37
CA GLY A 18 -8.53 9.34 19.12
C GLY A 18 -8.58 10.19 20.40
N ASP A 19 -9.06 9.59 21.51
CA ASP A 19 -9.09 10.23 22.83
C ASP A 19 -7.73 10.22 23.55
N GLY A 20 -6.71 9.52 23.01
CA GLY A 20 -5.40 9.36 23.66
C GLY A 20 -5.45 8.55 24.96
N ARG A 21 -6.38 7.59 25.06
CA ARG A 21 -6.61 6.77 26.27
C ARG A 21 -6.04 5.36 26.18
N LEU A 22 -5.56 4.95 25.01
CA LEU A 22 -4.93 3.65 24.82
C LEU A 22 -3.64 3.57 25.63
N LYS A 23 -3.43 2.42 26.26
CA LYS A 23 -2.23 2.08 26.99
C LYS A 23 -1.68 0.77 26.44
N ASN A 24 -0.41 0.51 26.71
CA ASN A 24 0.19 -0.80 26.48
C ASN A 24 0.17 -1.62 27.79
N ASP A 25 -0.02 -2.93 27.66
CA ASP A 25 0.00 -3.86 28.79
C ASP A 25 1.43 -4.31 29.18
N SER A 26 2.45 -3.79 28.48
CA SER A 26 3.85 -4.21 28.61
C SER A 26 4.67 -3.34 29.57
N GLY A 27 4.04 -2.38 30.25
CA GLY A 27 4.73 -1.46 31.16
C GLY A 27 5.74 -0.54 30.47
N LEU A 28 5.54 -0.29 29.17
CA LEU A 28 6.31 0.68 28.40
C LEU A 28 5.77 2.11 28.66
N ASP A 29 6.39 3.10 28.03
CA ASP A 29 6.00 4.51 28.12
C ASP A 29 4.50 4.72 27.80
N GLU A 30 3.88 5.71 28.43
CA GLU A 30 2.45 6.03 28.25
C GLU A 30 2.14 6.49 26.81
N ASP A 31 3.15 6.97 26.07
CA ASP A 31 3.03 7.36 24.67
C ASP A 31 3.04 6.15 23.69
N ILE A 32 3.22 4.92 24.20
CA ILE A 32 3.24 3.70 23.39
C ILE A 32 1.91 2.97 23.49
N ILE A 33 1.33 2.69 22.32
CA ILE A 33 0.07 1.96 22.16
C ILE A 33 0.32 0.55 21.62
N GLU A 34 -0.57 -0.37 21.95
CA GLU A 34 -0.63 -1.69 21.33
C GLU A 34 -1.53 -1.67 20.09
N ILE A 35 -1.00 -2.17 18.97
CA ILE A 35 -1.73 -2.27 17.71
C ILE A 35 -2.47 -3.61 17.68
N PRO A 36 -3.80 -3.63 17.46
CA PRO A 36 -4.57 -4.85 17.35
C PRO A 36 -4.01 -5.77 16.27
N SER A 37 -4.02 -7.09 16.53
CA SER A 37 -3.52 -8.07 15.57
C SER A 37 -4.24 -8.03 14.22
N LEU A 38 -5.51 -7.60 14.20
CA LEU A 38 -6.29 -7.43 12.97
C LEU A 38 -5.71 -6.35 12.03
N CYS A 39 -4.92 -5.42 12.57
CA CYS A 39 -4.25 -4.37 11.79
C CYS A 39 -2.88 -4.81 11.27
N VAL A 40 -2.42 -6.01 11.65
CA VAL A 40 -1.07 -6.49 11.36
C VAL A 40 -1.12 -7.64 10.38
N VAL A 41 -0.51 -7.46 9.21
CA VAL A 41 -0.28 -8.52 8.23
C VAL A 41 1.13 -9.07 8.45
N ASN A 42 1.24 -10.37 8.72
CA ASN A 42 2.53 -11.04 8.98
C ASN A 42 3.20 -11.61 7.71
N ARG A 43 2.54 -11.50 6.56
CA ARG A 43 2.97 -12.03 5.24
C ARG A 43 3.05 -10.89 4.23
N SER A 44 3.26 -11.21 2.95
CA SER A 44 3.17 -10.20 1.89
C SER A 44 1.76 -9.61 1.89
N ILE A 45 1.67 -8.29 2.00
CA ILE A 45 0.42 -7.54 1.86
C ILE A 45 -0.18 -7.73 0.46
N VAL A 46 0.67 -7.97 -0.54
CA VAL A 46 0.25 -8.22 -1.92
C VAL A 46 -0.49 -9.55 -2.00
N GLU A 47 0.09 -10.62 -1.47
CA GLU A 47 -0.57 -11.93 -1.44
C GLU A 47 -1.86 -11.93 -0.62
N GLU A 48 -1.87 -11.23 0.52
CA GLU A 48 -3.05 -11.17 1.39
C GLU A 48 -4.22 -10.40 0.74
N MET A 49 -3.91 -9.29 0.05
CA MET A 49 -4.94 -8.43 -0.56
C MET A 49 -5.39 -8.89 -1.94
N PHE A 50 -4.45 -9.32 -2.78
CA PHE A 50 -4.68 -9.64 -4.19
C PHE A 50 -4.72 -11.15 -4.46
N GLY A 51 -4.26 -11.97 -3.52
CA GLY A 51 -4.20 -13.43 -3.66
C GLY A 51 -3.01 -13.92 -4.49
N CYS A 52 -2.85 -15.23 -4.56
CA CYS A 52 -1.90 -15.90 -5.44
C CYS A 52 -2.63 -16.91 -6.34
N GLY A 53 -2.43 -16.84 -7.66
CA GLY A 53 -3.03 -17.81 -8.58
C GLY A 53 -3.32 -17.28 -9.98
N ASN A 54 -4.04 -18.08 -10.77
CA ASN A 54 -4.34 -17.78 -12.18
C ASN A 54 -5.76 -17.26 -12.41
N GLU A 55 -6.60 -17.25 -11.37
CA GLU A 55 -7.99 -16.81 -11.43
C GLU A 55 -8.13 -15.50 -10.66
N PHE A 56 -7.98 -14.41 -11.40
CA PHE A 56 -8.18 -13.06 -10.90
C PHE A 56 -9.53 -12.52 -11.35
N ASP A 57 -10.36 -12.09 -10.42
CA ASP A 57 -11.54 -11.27 -10.75
C ASP A 57 -11.11 -9.82 -10.93
N LEU A 58 -11.13 -9.35 -12.18
CA LEU A 58 -10.73 -7.99 -12.53
C LEU A 58 -11.59 -6.92 -11.84
N GLN A 59 -12.86 -7.20 -11.54
CA GLN A 59 -13.70 -6.23 -10.83
C GLN A 59 -13.32 -6.11 -9.35
N ASP A 60 -13.01 -7.24 -8.71
CA ASP A 60 -12.52 -7.27 -7.34
C ASP A 60 -11.17 -6.57 -7.23
N LEU A 61 -10.23 -6.88 -8.13
CA LEU A 61 -8.92 -6.24 -8.19
C LEU A 61 -9.01 -4.71 -8.36
N ALA A 62 -9.87 -4.24 -9.28
CA ALA A 62 -10.04 -2.82 -9.54
C ALA A 62 -10.66 -2.06 -8.36
N SER A 63 -11.31 -2.77 -7.42
CA SER A 63 -11.89 -2.17 -6.22
C SER A 63 -10.91 -2.01 -5.06
N LYS A 64 -9.71 -2.58 -5.17
CA LYS A 64 -8.69 -2.62 -4.11
C LYS A 64 -7.60 -1.57 -4.34
N ALA A 65 -7.11 -0.98 -3.26
CA ALA A 65 -5.96 -0.07 -3.28
C ALA A 65 -5.13 -0.23 -2.01
N VAL A 66 -3.81 -0.17 -2.15
CA VAL A 66 -2.86 -0.11 -1.02
C VAL A 66 -2.33 1.31 -0.94
N LEU A 67 -2.45 1.93 0.23
CA LEU A 67 -1.99 3.30 0.47
C LEU A 67 -0.64 3.26 1.18
N CYS A 68 0.34 3.96 0.62
CA CYS A 68 1.67 4.08 1.21
C CYS A 68 1.98 5.54 1.53
N PRO A 69 2.65 5.83 2.67
CA PRO A 69 3.09 7.18 2.99
C PRO A 69 4.15 7.73 2.02
N LYS A 70 4.93 6.85 1.38
CA LYS A 70 6.02 7.20 0.47
C LYS A 70 5.75 6.64 -0.92
N ASN A 71 6.03 7.45 -1.95
CA ASN A 71 5.90 7.03 -3.35
C ASN A 71 6.86 5.88 -3.72
N GLU A 72 8.07 5.86 -3.15
CA GLU A 72 9.03 4.78 -3.41
C GLU A 72 8.49 3.41 -2.99
N GLU A 73 7.84 3.35 -1.82
CA GLU A 73 7.23 2.11 -1.32
C GLU A 73 5.99 1.74 -2.12
N ALA A 74 5.18 2.73 -2.53
CA ALA A 74 4.06 2.51 -3.45
C ALA A 74 4.53 1.94 -4.79
N LEU A 75 5.64 2.44 -5.33
CA LEU A 75 6.20 1.98 -6.60
C LEU A 75 6.65 0.51 -6.49
N LYS A 76 7.42 0.17 -5.45
CA LYS A 76 7.86 -1.22 -5.19
C LYS A 76 6.67 -2.18 -5.09
N LEU A 77 5.63 -1.80 -4.37
CA LEU A 77 4.42 -2.62 -4.23
C LEU A 77 3.65 -2.73 -5.55
N ASN A 78 3.53 -1.64 -6.33
CA ASN A 78 2.90 -1.69 -7.64
C ASN A 78 3.62 -2.64 -8.60
N GLU A 79 4.96 -2.66 -8.57
CA GLU A 79 5.78 -3.60 -9.35
C GLU A 79 5.57 -5.05 -8.89
N GLU A 80 5.53 -5.32 -7.58
CA GLU A 80 5.25 -6.64 -7.01
C GLU A 80 3.85 -7.14 -7.43
N ILE A 81 2.83 -6.29 -7.30
CA ILE A 81 1.45 -6.59 -7.72
C ILE A 81 1.41 -6.89 -9.23
N LEU A 82 2.05 -6.05 -10.05
CA LEU A 82 2.09 -6.24 -11.51
C LEU A 82 2.75 -7.56 -11.90
N SER A 83 3.81 -7.96 -11.20
CA SER A 83 4.52 -9.23 -11.44
C SER A 83 3.71 -10.48 -11.11
N THR A 84 2.69 -10.33 -10.25
CA THR A 84 1.83 -11.43 -9.81
C THR A 84 0.71 -11.71 -10.83
N PHE A 85 0.34 -10.73 -11.65
CA PHE A 85 -0.70 -10.91 -12.66
C PHE A 85 -0.24 -11.74 -13.85
N PRO A 86 -1.07 -12.68 -14.35
CA PRO A 86 -0.76 -13.47 -15.53
C PRO A 86 -0.89 -12.60 -16.77
N GLY A 87 0.08 -12.71 -17.68
CA GLY A 87 0.03 -12.02 -18.97
C GLY A 87 1.36 -11.45 -19.39
N GLN A 88 1.33 -10.64 -20.45
CA GLN A 88 2.50 -9.93 -20.95
C GLN A 88 2.53 -8.51 -20.37
N VAL A 89 3.69 -8.11 -19.85
CA VAL A 89 3.94 -6.74 -19.38
C VAL A 89 4.31 -5.87 -20.59
N PHE A 90 3.72 -4.69 -20.67
CA PHE A 90 4.03 -3.68 -21.67
C PHE A 90 4.48 -2.39 -21.00
N THR A 91 5.63 -1.88 -21.42
CA THR A 91 6.16 -0.59 -20.96
C THR A 91 5.74 0.49 -21.95
N HIS A 92 5.12 1.56 -21.43
CA HIS A 92 4.79 2.75 -22.20
C HIS A 92 5.70 3.91 -21.77
N TYR A 93 6.48 4.42 -22.72
CA TYR A 93 7.34 5.58 -22.51
C TYR A 93 6.53 6.88 -22.60
N SER A 94 6.94 7.91 -21.86
CA SER A 94 6.34 9.23 -21.99
C SER A 94 6.68 9.84 -23.35
N ALA A 95 5.79 10.71 -23.84
CA ALA A 95 6.03 11.49 -25.06
C ALA A 95 6.71 12.84 -24.76
N ASP A 96 7.31 12.97 -23.58
CA ASP A 96 7.88 14.22 -23.11
C ASP A 96 9.24 14.45 -23.77
N SER A 97 9.45 15.67 -24.25
CA SER A 97 10.76 16.14 -24.74
C SER A 97 11.41 17.01 -23.68
N VAL A 98 12.67 16.72 -23.35
CA VAL A 98 13.47 17.61 -22.52
C VAL A 98 13.90 18.80 -23.39
N ILE A 99 13.49 20.01 -22.98
CA ILE A 99 13.97 21.25 -23.59
C ILE A 99 15.15 21.72 -22.74
N CYS A 100 16.37 21.42 -23.18
CA CYS A 100 17.59 22.00 -22.62
C CYS A 100 17.99 23.24 -23.42
N ASP A 101 18.44 24.28 -22.72
CA ASP A 101 19.03 25.48 -23.35
C ASP A 101 20.48 25.22 -23.82
N ASP A 102 21.09 24.12 -23.37
CA ASP A 102 22.46 23.70 -23.69
C ASP A 102 22.45 22.42 -24.53
N GLU A 103 23.08 22.46 -25.72
CA GLU A 103 23.10 21.34 -26.67
C GLU A 103 23.88 20.12 -26.12
N GLU A 104 24.84 20.34 -25.20
CA GLU A 104 25.62 19.25 -24.58
C GLU A 104 24.83 18.51 -23.48
N GLU A 105 23.84 19.15 -22.84
CA GLU A 105 22.99 18.51 -21.82
C GLU A 105 21.91 17.62 -22.46
N GLN A 106 21.48 17.93 -23.68
CA GLN A 106 20.47 17.15 -24.42
C GLN A 106 20.86 15.67 -24.59
N ASP A 107 22.14 15.39 -24.80
CA ASP A 107 22.65 14.03 -24.97
C ASP A 107 22.75 13.24 -23.65
N THR A 108 22.61 13.90 -22.50
CA THR A 108 22.67 13.27 -21.18
C THR A 108 21.30 12.74 -20.73
N TYR A 109 20.21 13.22 -21.34
CA TYR A 109 18.83 12.84 -21.02
C TYR A 109 18.18 11.93 -22.06
N GLN A 110 18.97 11.31 -22.95
CA GLN A 110 18.44 10.32 -23.88
C GLN A 110 17.84 9.15 -23.06
N LEU A 111 16.52 8.99 -23.16
CA LEU A 111 15.78 7.88 -22.56
C LEU A 111 16.10 6.60 -23.35
N ASP A 112 16.61 5.57 -22.65
CA ASP A 112 16.81 4.21 -23.19
C ASP A 112 15.50 3.58 -23.71
#